data_AF-A0A3D2QSL3-F1
#
_entry.id   AF-A0A3D2QSL3-F1
#
_cell.length_a   1.000
_cell.length_b   1.000
_cell.length_c   1.000
_cell.angle_alpha   90.00
_cell.angle_beta   90.00
_cell.angle_gamma   90.00
#
_symmetry.space_group_name_H-M   'P 1'
#
loop_
_entity.id
_entity.type
_entity.pdbx_description
1 polymer ?
#
loop_
_entity_poly.entity_id
_entity_poly.type
_entity_poly.pdbx_seq_one_letter_code
_entity_poly.pdbx_strand_id
1 'polypeptide(L)'
;FAAYPTKIAGSLPRHEAVENLLAGPTREALADGGVTYIPTETSLRGLTVSNQIVFVDLSNAFLEPTEEDPDMEIRSAQVRRTLMEDQTVKDVVILVEGTPLDRLRNPTTGIGP
;
A
#
# COMPACT_ATOMS: atom_id res chain seq x y z
N PHE A 1 18.78 16.70 7.75
CA PHE A 1 18.66 15.65 6.72
C PHE A 1 18.89 14.30 7.40
N ALA A 2 17.83 13.66 7.89
CA ALA A 2 17.96 12.34 8.49
C ALA A 2 18.04 11.32 7.35
N ALA A 3 19.18 10.65 7.22
CA ALA A 3 19.30 9.47 6.40
C ALA A 3 18.37 8.40 6.99
N TYR A 4 17.32 8.04 6.26
CA TYR A 4 16.47 6.93 6.65
C TYR A 4 17.29 5.64 6.56
N PRO A 5 17.48 4.89 7.64
CA PRO A 5 18.25 3.67 7.60
C PRO A 5 17.53 2.65 6.71
N THR A 6 18.12 2.37 5.54
CA THR A 6 17.77 1.23 4.68
C THR A 6 18.21 -0.06 5.36
N LYS A 7 17.52 -0.44 6.44
CA LYS A 7 17.46 -1.82 6.90
C LYS A 7 16.02 -2.25 6.72
N ILE A 8 15.77 -3.04 5.68
CA ILE A 8 14.52 -3.78 5.48
C ILE A 8 14.43 -4.80 6.64
N ALA A 9 14.02 -4.32 7.81
CA ALA A 9 13.83 -5.13 9.00
C ALA A 9 12.39 -5.68 8.95
N GLY A 10 12.22 -6.77 8.20
CA GLY A 10 10.94 -7.47 8.08
C GLY A 10 10.88 -8.32 6.82
N SER A 11 11.48 -9.51 6.89
CA SER A 11 11.36 -10.70 6.01
C SER A 11 10.78 -10.52 4.59
N LEU A 12 11.53 -11.03 3.61
CA LEU A 12 11.19 -11.18 2.19
C LEU A 12 9.69 -11.41 1.86
N PRO A 13 8.91 -12.24 2.60
CA PRO A 13 7.52 -12.54 2.24
C PRO A 13 6.58 -11.32 2.12
N ARG A 14 6.67 -10.33 3.01
CA ARG A 14 5.75 -9.17 2.95
C ARG A 14 6.13 -8.19 1.85
N HIS A 15 7.43 -7.95 1.72
CA HIS A 15 7.97 -7.10 0.66
C HIS A 15 7.64 -7.71 -0.71
N GLU A 16 7.89 -9.00 -0.89
CA GLU A 16 7.55 -9.74 -2.10
C GLU A 16 6.04 -9.74 -2.38
N ALA A 17 5.20 -9.91 -1.37
CA ALA A 17 3.75 -9.83 -1.53
C ALA A 17 3.30 -8.45 -2.07
N VAL A 18 3.88 -7.36 -1.58
CA VAL A 18 3.56 -6.01 -2.07
C VAL A 18 4.12 -5.80 -3.47
N GLU A 19 5.37 -6.19 -3.74
CA GLU A 19 5.96 -6.05 -5.09
C GLU A 19 5.16 -6.84 -6.13
N ASN A 20 4.76 -8.07 -5.82
CA ASN A 20 3.91 -8.88 -6.69
C ASN A 20 2.52 -8.26 -6.87
N LEU A 21 1.95 -7.66 -5.83
CA LEU A 21 0.69 -6.95 -5.91
C LEU A 21 0.78 -5.74 -6.85
N LEU A 22 1.86 -4.95 -6.76
CA LEU A 22 2.10 -3.77 -7.59
C LEU A 22 2.43 -4.14 -9.04
N ALA A 23 3.08 -5.28 -9.28
CA ALA A 23 3.30 -5.83 -10.61
C ALA A 23 2.00 -6.22 -11.32
N GLY A 24 0.89 -6.32 -10.58
CA GLY A 24 -0.42 -6.68 -11.09
C GLY A 24 -0.64 -8.19 -11.19
N PRO A 25 -1.84 -8.61 -11.62
CA PRO A 25 -2.21 -10.01 -11.71
C PRO A 25 -1.35 -10.75 -12.73
N THR A 26 -1.01 -12.01 -12.44
CA THR A 26 -0.33 -12.87 -13.41
C THR A 26 -1.25 -13.17 -14.60
N ARG A 27 -0.69 -13.74 -15.68
CA ARG A 27 -1.48 -14.13 -16.86
C ARG A 27 -2.56 -15.15 -16.52
N GLU A 28 -2.25 -16.07 -15.62
CA GLU A 28 -3.18 -17.08 -15.11
C GLU A 28 -4.29 -16.42 -14.29
N ALA A 29 -3.94 -15.51 -13.37
CA ALA A 29 -4.93 -14.77 -12.59
C ALA A 29 -5.84 -13.92 -13.49
N LEU A 30 -5.30 -13.28 -14.52
CA LEU A 30 -6.09 -12.56 -15.54
C LEU A 30 -7.04 -13.49 -16.30
N ALA A 31 -6.59 -14.69 -16.67
CA ALA A 31 -7.42 -15.69 -17.36
C ALA A 31 -8.58 -16.17 -16.47
N ASP A 32 -8.39 -16.19 -15.15
CA ASP A 32 -9.40 -16.54 -14.16
C ASP A 32 -10.29 -15.33 -13.74
N GLY A 33 -10.13 -14.17 -14.38
CA GLY A 33 -10.92 -12.96 -14.12
C GLY A 33 -10.38 -12.07 -13.00
N GLY A 34 -9.13 -12.26 -12.59
CA GLY A 34 -8.42 -11.39 -11.66
C GLY A 34 -8.22 -9.99 -12.24
N VAL A 35 -8.38 -8.98 -11.38
CA VAL A 35 -8.21 -7.56 -11.73
C VAL A 35 -7.35 -6.87 -10.67
N THR A 36 -6.77 -5.73 -11.02
CA THR A 36 -6.12 -4.83 -10.06
C THR A 36 -6.65 -3.42 -10.20
N TYR A 37 -6.85 -2.74 -9.08
CA TYR A 37 -7.28 -1.35 -9.03
C TYR A 37 -6.12 -0.39 -8.76
N ILE A 38 -4.90 -0.94 -8.62
CA ILE A 38 -3.69 -0.17 -8.36
C ILE A 38 -3.13 0.37 -9.69
N PRO A 39 -2.91 1.69 -9.82
CA PRO A 39 -2.29 2.28 -11.01
C PRO A 39 -0.90 1.70 -11.29
N THR A 40 -0.60 1.40 -12.55
CA THR A 40 0.63 0.71 -12.98
C THR A 40 1.92 1.42 -12.58
N GLU A 41 1.91 2.75 -12.48
CA GLU A 41 3.09 3.54 -12.09
C GLU A 41 3.31 3.60 -10.56
N THR A 42 2.48 2.89 -9.79
CA THR A 42 2.64 2.76 -8.34
C THR A 42 3.87 1.92 -8.01
N SER A 43 4.78 2.47 -7.20
CA SER A 43 5.98 1.77 -6.73
C SER A 43 6.06 1.75 -5.21
N LEU A 44 6.70 0.70 -4.67
CA LEU A 44 6.99 0.59 -3.25
C LEU A 44 8.18 1.47 -2.89
N ARG A 45 7.99 2.39 -1.96
CA ARG A 45 9.04 3.28 -1.43
C ARG A 45 9.64 2.76 -0.13
N GLY A 46 8.82 2.08 0.68
CA GLY A 46 9.26 1.55 1.95
C GLY A 46 8.23 0.62 2.58
N LEU A 47 8.73 -0.34 3.35
CA LEU A 47 7.92 -1.25 4.14
C LEU A 47 8.54 -1.37 5.53
N THR A 48 7.78 -1.03 6.57
CA THR A 48 8.22 -1.14 7.97
C THR A 48 7.16 -1.84 8.80
N VAL A 49 7.56 -2.62 9.79
CA VAL A 49 6.64 -3.26 10.73
C VAL A 49 6.94 -2.76 12.14
N SER A 50 5.89 -2.33 12.85
CA SER A 50 5.99 -1.91 14.25
C SER A 50 4.74 -2.36 15.00
N ASN A 51 4.89 -3.04 16.12
CA ASN A 51 3.77 -3.52 16.95
C ASN A 51 2.68 -4.30 16.17
N GLN A 52 3.09 -5.17 15.22
CA GLN A 52 2.18 -5.93 14.33
C GLN A 52 1.38 -5.04 13.37
N ILE A 53 1.76 -3.78 13.20
CA ILE A 53 1.21 -2.87 12.20
C ILE A 53 2.21 -2.75 11.07
N VAL A 54 1.76 -2.99 9.83
CA VAL A 54 2.56 -2.82 8.62
C VAL A 54 2.36 -1.41 8.10
N PHE A 55 3.44 -0.66 7.94
CA PHE A 55 3.49 0.63 7.28
C PHE A 55 4.03 0.42 5.88
N VAL A 56 3.18 0.63 4.87
CA VAL A 56 3.52 0.51 3.45
C VAL A 56 3.51 1.89 2.82
N ASP A 57 4.67 2.36 2.36
CA ASP A 57 4.84 3.65 1.71
C ASP A 57 4.89 3.46 0.20
N LEU A 58 3.92 4.05 -0.49
CA LEU A 58 3.72 3.95 -1.93
C LEU A 58 4.02 5.28 -2.63
N SER A 59 4.33 5.23 -3.91
CA SER A 59 4.51 6.43 -4.73
C SER A 59 3.21 7.20 -4.95
N ASN A 60 3.35 8.48 -5.29
CA ASN A 60 2.23 9.38 -5.60
C ASN A 60 1.25 8.82 -6.67
N ALA A 61 1.73 7.98 -7.60
CA ALA A 61 0.88 7.35 -8.62
C ALA A 61 -0.29 6.55 -8.02
N PHE A 62 -0.17 6.07 -6.77
CA PHE A 62 -1.27 5.41 -6.06
C PHE A 62 -2.53 6.29 -5.92
N LEU A 63 -2.39 7.62 -5.91
CA LEU A 63 -3.49 8.58 -5.78
C LEU A 63 -4.20 8.87 -7.10
N GLU A 64 -3.68 8.42 -8.23
CA GLU A 64 -4.29 8.70 -9.53
C GLU A 64 -5.69 8.07 -9.61
N PRO A 65 -6.77 8.82 -9.84
CA PRO A 65 -8.10 8.24 -9.90
C PRO A 65 -8.20 7.25 -11.07
N THR A 66 -8.84 6.11 -10.84
CA THR A 66 -9.20 5.15 -11.89
C THR A 66 -10.71 5.25 -12.15
N GLU A 67 -11.16 4.82 -13.33
CA GLU A 67 -12.60 4.87 -13.66
C GLU A 67 -13.46 4.06 -12.68
N GLU A 68 -12.92 2.96 -12.17
CA GLU A 68 -13.62 2.02 -11.28
C GLU A 68 -13.42 2.30 -9.79
N ASP A 69 -12.41 3.09 -9.40
CA ASP A 69 -12.07 3.39 -8.01
C ASP A 69 -11.59 4.86 -7.83
N PRO A 70 -12.44 5.86 -8.08
CA PRO A 70 -12.05 7.27 -8.03
C PRO A 70 -11.61 7.73 -6.63
N ASP A 71 -12.14 7.12 -5.56
CA ASP A 71 -11.90 7.50 -4.16
C ASP A 71 -10.83 6.65 -3.46
N MET A 72 -10.14 5.78 -4.21
CA MET A 72 -9.08 4.89 -3.74
C MET A 72 -9.52 3.83 -2.71
N GLU A 73 -10.81 3.59 -2.52
CA GLU A 73 -11.33 2.65 -1.53
C GLU A 73 -10.98 1.20 -1.90
N ILE A 74 -11.23 0.82 -3.15
CA ILE A 74 -11.07 -0.56 -3.62
C ILE A 74 -9.59 -0.94 -3.63
N ARG A 75 -8.73 -0.08 -4.19
CA ARG A 75 -7.28 -0.35 -4.22
C ARG A 75 -6.66 -0.35 -2.82
N SER A 76 -7.16 0.49 -1.91
CA SER A 76 -6.70 0.50 -0.50
C SER A 76 -7.10 -0.79 0.21
N ALA A 77 -8.32 -1.27 -0.02
CA ALA A 77 -8.77 -2.56 0.48
C ALA A 77 -7.94 -3.72 -0.10
N GLN A 78 -7.58 -3.65 -1.38
CA GLN A 78 -6.72 -4.64 -2.04
C GLN A 78 -5.34 -4.74 -1.36
N VAL A 79 -4.68 -3.61 -1.11
CA VAL A 79 -3.38 -3.57 -0.38
C VAL A 79 -3.51 -4.12 1.03
N ARG A 80 -4.54 -3.70 1.78
CA ARG A 80 -4.81 -4.18 3.14
C ARG A 80 -5.02 -5.69 3.15
N ARG A 81 -5.86 -6.20 2.25
CA ARG A 81 -6.18 -7.63 2.18
C ARG A 81 -4.94 -8.47 1.93
N THR A 82 -4.10 -8.11 0.95
CA THR A 82 -2.84 -8.81 0.66
C THR A 82 -1.92 -8.88 1.86
N LEU A 83 -1.72 -7.75 2.56
CA LEU A 83 -0.82 -7.72 3.72
C LEU A 83 -1.40 -8.42 4.96
N MET A 84 -2.72 -8.43 5.12
CA MET A 84 -3.40 -9.10 6.23
C MET A 84 -3.60 -10.61 6.02
N GLU A 85 -3.24 -11.18 4.87
CA GLU A 85 -3.15 -12.65 4.72
C GLU A 85 -2.10 -13.25 5.67
N ASP A 86 -1.09 -12.46 6.03
CA ASP A 86 -0.20 -12.76 7.14
C ASP A 86 -0.91 -12.54 8.48
N GLN A 87 -1.25 -13.64 9.15
CA GLN A 87 -1.96 -13.65 10.44
C GLN A 87 -1.20 -12.97 11.60
N THR A 88 0.08 -12.62 11.42
CA THR A 88 0.84 -11.84 12.41
C THR A 88 0.62 -10.33 12.27
N VAL A 89 -0.03 -9.88 11.20
CA VAL A 89 -0.38 -8.48 10.94
C VAL A 89 -1.76 -8.20 11.53
N LYS A 90 -1.83 -7.20 12.42
CA LYS A 90 -3.08 -6.73 13.03
C LYS A 90 -3.72 -5.61 12.24
N ASP A 91 -2.90 -4.76 11.63
CA ASP A 91 -3.36 -3.61 10.87
C ASP A 91 -2.31 -3.19 9.84
N VAL A 92 -2.76 -2.41 8.87
CA VAL A 92 -1.96 -1.85 7.78
C VAL A 92 -2.19 -0.35 7.74
N VAL A 93 -1.11 0.42 7.69
CA VAL A 93 -1.16 1.86 7.45
C VAL A 93 -0.56 2.12 6.08
N ILE A 94 -1.39 2.61 5.17
CA ILE A 94 -0.96 3.02 3.83
C ILE A 94 -0.47 4.46 3.92
N LEU A 95 0.75 4.68 3.47
CA LEU A 95 1.38 5.98 3.30
C LEU A 95 1.55 6.23 1.80
N VAL A 96 1.40 7.49 1.38
CA VAL A 96 1.80 7.95 0.06
C VAL A 96 2.79 9.08 0.25
N GLU A 97 4.00 8.92 -0.32
CA GLU A 97 5.09 9.87 -0.14
C GLU A 97 5.34 10.19 1.36
N GLY A 98 5.26 9.16 2.21
CA GLY A 98 5.42 9.28 3.67
C GLY A 98 4.23 9.90 4.41
N THR A 99 3.13 10.24 3.74
CA THR A 99 1.92 10.82 4.38
C THR A 99 0.82 9.77 4.50
N PRO A 100 0.18 9.60 5.69
CA PRO A 100 -0.91 8.64 5.84
C PRO A 100 -2.06 8.94 4.89
N LEU A 101 -2.55 7.90 4.19
CA LEU A 101 -3.60 8.04 3.18
C LEU A 101 -4.87 8.69 3.74
N ASP A 102 -5.29 8.32 4.96
CA ASP A 102 -6.49 8.90 5.60
C ASP A 102 -6.39 10.41 5.78
N ARG A 103 -5.18 10.95 5.98
CA ARG A 103 -4.94 12.40 6.06
C ARG A 103 -5.10 13.06 4.69
N LEU A 104 -4.68 12.39 3.62
CA LEU A 104 -4.82 12.88 2.25
C LEU A 104 -6.28 12.89 1.80
N ARG A 105 -7.05 11.88 2.24
CA ARG A 105 -8.51 11.79 1.98
C ARG A 105 -9.30 12.85 2.75
N ASN A 106 -8.85 13.22 3.95
CA ASN A 106 -9.55 14.15 4.82
C ASN A 106 -8.62 15.26 5.35
N PRO A 107 -8.23 16.25 4.50
CA PRO A 107 -7.19 17.23 4.79
C PRO A 107 -7.51 18.16 5.97
N THR A 108 -8.77 18.25 6.41
CA THR A 108 -9.23 19.08 7.53
C THR A 108 -8.94 18.48 8.91
N THR A 109 -8.50 17.23 9.01
CA THR A 109 -8.25 16.55 10.31
C THR A 109 -6.91 16.93 10.95
N GLY A 110 -6.14 17.84 10.32
CA GLY A 110 -4.81 18.26 10.77
C GLY A 110 -4.75 19.49 11.68
N ILE A 111 -5.88 20.13 11.98
CA ILE A 111 -5.93 21.28 12.90
C ILE A 111 -6.39 20.77 14.26
N GLY A 112 -5.45 20.20 15.03
CA GLY A 112 -5.61 20.09 16.48
C GLY A 112 -5.47 21.48 17.13
N PRO A 113 -6.11 21.72 18.29
CA PRO A 113 -6.09 23.02 18.97
C PRO A 113 -4.68 23.48 19.40
#